data_AF-A0A7C4REM4-F1
#
_entry.id   AF-A0A7C4REM4-F1
#
_cell.length_a   1.000
_cell.length_b   1.000
_cell.length_c   1.000
_cell.angle_alpha   90.00
_cell.angle_beta   90.00
_cell.angle_gamma   90.00
#
_symmetry.space_group_name_H-M   'P 1'
#
loop_
_entity.id
_entity.type
_entity.pdbx_description
1 polymer ?
#
loop_
_entity_poly.entity_id
_entity_poly.type
_entity_poly.pdbx_seq_one_letter_code
_entity_poly.pdbx_strand_id
1 'polypeptide(L)' 'MKEIKVRIYPDLKNVMVIEVNTLSVKEVLETLKDVLKLQGQYVIVKNGKILGDEEYISNHDEITLVPVIEGG' A
#
# COMPACT_ATOMS: atom_id res chain seq x y z
N MET A 1 13.43 4.80 11.14
CA MET A 1 12.69 4.80 9.85
C MET A 1 12.37 3.35 9.53
N LYS A 2 11.21 3.09 8.92
CA LYS A 2 10.73 1.74 8.59
C LYS A 2 10.60 1.65 7.07
N GLU A 3 10.97 0.53 6.51
CA GLU A 3 11.03 0.30 5.07
C GLU A 3 9.95 -0.70 4.66
N ILE A 4 9.24 -0.44 3.57
CA ILE A 4 8.27 -1.37 2.98
C ILE A 4 8.48 -1.49 1.48
N LYS A 5 8.19 -2.67 0.94
CA LYS A 5 8.20 -2.94 -0.50
C LYS A 5 6.79 -2.83 -1.03
N VAL A 6 6.59 -1.96 -2.01
CA VAL A 6 5.28 -1.62 -2.55
C VAL A 6 5.25 -1.96 -4.03
N ARG A 7 4.22 -2.68 -4.44
CA ARG A 7 3.85 -2.93 -5.84
C ARG A 7 2.52 -2.27 -6.12
N ILE A 8 2.25 -1.88 -7.36
CA ILE A 8 1.01 -1.21 -7.72
C ILE A 8 0.34 -1.98 -8.85
N TYR A 9 -0.88 -2.48 -8.63
CA TYR A 9 -1.65 -3.12 -9.69
C TYR A 9 -2.09 -2.08 -10.75
N PRO A 10 -2.06 -2.39 -12.06
CA PRO A 10 -1.74 -3.70 -12.66
C PRO A 10 -0.24 -3.98 -12.88
N ASP A 11 0.64 -3.01 -12.65
CA ASP A 11 2.08 -3.15 -12.88
C ASP A 11 2.83 -3.76 -11.68
N LEU A 12 2.70 -5.08 -11.54
CA LEU A 12 3.31 -5.83 -10.44
C LEU A 12 4.80 -6.10 -10.61
N LYS A 13 5.41 -5.73 -11.74
CA LYS A 13 6.84 -5.93 -12.00
C LYS A 13 7.70 -4.86 -11.32
N ASN A 14 7.17 -3.65 -11.18
CA ASN A 14 7.85 -2.56 -10.53
C ASN A 14 7.63 -2.63 -9.02
N VAL A 15 8.72 -2.91 -8.29
CA VAL A 15 8.75 -2.91 -6.82
C VAL A 15 9.44 -1.64 -6.37
N MET A 16 8.73 -0.82 -5.59
CA MET A 16 9.26 0.39 -4.98
C MET A 16 9.59 0.11 -3.52
N VAL A 17 10.71 0.65 -3.04
CA VAL A 17 11.08 0.62 -1.62
C VAL A 17 10.79 1.99 -1.06
N ILE A 18 9.92 2.07 -0.04
CA ILE A 18 9.47 3.34 0.52
C ILE A 18 9.71 3.34 2.03
N GLU A 19 10.32 4.43 2.50
CA GLU A 19 10.50 4.67 3.92
C GLU A 19 9.26 5.36 4.51
N VAL A 20 8.71 4.78 5.57
CA VAL A 20 7.54 5.25 6.28
C VAL A 20 7.87 5.44 7.76
N ASN A 21 7.21 6.41 8.39
CA ASN A 21 7.36 6.67 9.82
C ASN A 21 6.53 5.71 10.68
N THR A 22 5.48 5.14 10.09
CA THR A 22 4.47 4.33 10.75
C THR A 22 4.21 3.05 9.96
N LEU A 23 3.64 2.05 10.62
CA LEU A 23 3.22 0.78 10.00
C LEU A 23 1.71 0.58 10.10
N SER A 24 0.95 1.59 10.51
CA SER A 24 -0.51 1.54 10.40
C SER A 24 -0.89 1.52 8.93
N VAL A 25 -1.76 0.59 8.53
CA VAL A 25 -2.23 0.46 7.15
C VAL A 25 -2.84 1.78 6.66
N LYS A 26 -3.67 2.43 7.48
CA LYS A 26 -4.29 3.72 7.17
C LYS A 26 -3.25 4.80 6.83
N GLU A 27 -2.33 5.07 7.75
CA GLU A 27 -1.33 6.12 7.56
C GLU A 27 -0.35 5.81 6.42
N VAL A 28 0.00 4.53 6.24
CA VAL A 28 0.84 4.08 5.13
C VAL A 28 0.13 4.32 3.81
N LEU A 29 -1.15 3.96 3.70
CA LEU A 29 -1.94 4.18 2.51
C LEU A 29 -2.03 5.68 2.16
N GLU A 30 -2.24 6.54 3.15
CA GLU A 30 -2.24 8.00 2.96
C GLU A 30 -0.87 8.52 2.48
N THR A 31 0.22 8.07 3.12
CA THR A 31 1.58 8.43 2.72
C THR A 31 1.87 8.00 1.28
N LEU A 32 1.48 6.78 0.91
CA LEU A 32 1.69 6.26 -0.44
C LEU A 32 0.87 7.02 -1.48
N LYS A 33 -0.38 7.37 -1.17
CA LYS A 33 -1.21 8.20 -2.06
C LYS A 33 -0.57 9.56 -2.32
N ASP A 34 -0.01 10.20 -1.30
CA ASP A 34 0.66 11.50 -1.43
C ASP A 34 1.96 11.39 -2.24
N VAL A 35 2.86 10.48 -1.85
CA VAL A 35 4.18 10.28 -2.49
C VAL A 35 4.03 9.90 -3.97
N LEU A 36 3.09 9.02 -4.29
CA LEU A 36 2.88 8.50 -5.64
C LEU A 36 1.84 9.30 -6.43
N LYS A 37 1.26 10.35 -5.83
CA LYS A 37 0.20 11.19 -6.41
C LYS A 37 -0.99 10.37 -6.96
N LEU A 38 -1.36 9.31 -6.24
CA LEU A 38 -2.43 8.40 -6.66
C LEU A 38 -3.80 9.08 -6.53
N GLN A 39 -4.66 8.87 -7.52
CA GLN A 39 -6.03 9.39 -7.54
C GLN A 39 -7.03 8.27 -7.31
N GLY A 40 -8.05 8.50 -6.48
CA GLY A 40 -9.10 7.52 -6.18
C GLY A 40 -8.83 6.67 -4.94
N GLN A 41 -9.63 5.61 -4.80
CA GLN A 41 -9.54 4.70 -3.67
C GLN A 41 -8.60 3.54 -3.97
N TYR A 42 -7.82 3.14 -2.96
CA TYR A 42 -6.89 2.03 -3.05
C TYR A 42 -6.98 1.22 -1.77
N VAL A 43 -6.72 -0.07 -1.88
CA VAL A 43 -6.56 -0.98 -0.74
C VAL A 43 -5.17 -1.59 -0.75
N ILE A 44 -4.69 -1.95 0.44
CA ILE A 44 -3.43 -2.66 0.63
C ILE A 44 -3.72 -4.15 0.69
N VAL A 45 -3.04 -4.92 -0.16
CA VAL A 45 -3.09 -6.38 -0.18
C VAL A 45 -1.73 -6.92 0.25
N LYS A 46 -1.73 -7.81 1.25
CA LYS A 46 -0.54 -8.52 1.73
C LYS A 46 -0.83 -10.02 1.73
N ASN A 47 0.04 -10.81 1.11
CA ASN A 47 -0.12 -12.28 1.03
C ASN A 47 -1.51 -12.72 0.52
N GLY A 48 -2.08 -11.99 -0.44
CA GLY A 48 -3.41 -12.27 -1.00
C GLY A 48 -4.60 -11.86 -0.12
N LYS A 49 -4.36 -11.28 1.06
CA LYS A 49 -5.40 -10.75 1.95
C LYS A 49 -5.44 -9.22 1.86
N ILE A 50 -6.64 -8.65 1.74
CA ILE A 50 -6.87 -7.21 1.90
C ILE A 50 -6.71 -6.87 3.38
N LEU A 51 -5.86 -5.90 3.68
CA LEU A 51 -5.68 -5.39 5.05
C LEU A 51 -6.67 -4.26 5.32
N GLY A 52 -7.28 -4.28 6.51
CA GLY A 52 -8.12 -3.19 7.00
C GLY A 52 -7.30 -2.02 7.57
N ASP A 53 -7.92 -0.85 7.67
CA ASP A 53 -7.29 0.40 8.13
C ASP A 53 -6.70 0.32 9.54
N GLU A 54 -7.30 -0.49 10.41
CA GLU A 54 -6.86 -0.71 11.80
C GLU A 54 -5.75 -1.78 11.92
N GLU A 55 -5.42 -2.48 10.83
CA GLU A 55 -4.32 -3.45 10.80
C GLU A 55 -2.96 -2.74 10.70
N TYR A 56 -1.91 -3.52 11.01
CA TYR A 56 -0.53 -3.07 10.94
C TYR A 56 0.25 -3.94 9.96
N ILE A 57 1.13 -3.30 9.20
CA ILE A 57 2.18 -3.98 8.45
C ILE A 57 3.45 -4.12 9.33
N SER A 58 4.41 -4.86 8.83
CA SER A 58 5.71 -5.11 9.45
C SER A 58 6.82 -4.49 8.62
N ASN A 59 7.96 -4.23 9.26
CA ASN A 59 9.12 -3.72 8.57
C ASN A 59 9.61 -4.74 7.52
N HIS A 60 9.97 -4.26 6.33
CA HIS A 60 10.35 -5.03 5.15
C HIS A 60 9.22 -5.88 4.53
N ASP A 61 7.97 -5.65 4.93
CA ASP A 61 6.83 -6.30 4.29
C ASP A 61 6.75 -5.94 2.81
N GLU A 62 6.22 -6.89 2.04
CA GLU A 62 5.82 -6.67 0.67
C GLU A 62 4.31 -6.55 0.57
N ILE A 63 3.86 -5.42 0.05
CA ILE A 63 2.46 -5.09 -0.13
C ILE A 63 2.16 -4.74 -1.58
N THR A 64 0.91 -4.95 -1.98
CA THR A 64 0.38 -4.54 -3.27
C THR A 64 -0.74 -3.53 -3.06
N LEU A 65 -0.60 -2.34 -3.66
CA LEU A 65 -1.65 -1.35 -3.79
C LEU A 65 -2.56 -1.73 -4.96
N VAL A 66 -3.86 -1.85 -4.69
CA VAL A 66 -4.87 -2.18 -5.69
C VAL A 66 -5.90 -1.05 -5.74
N PRO A 67 -6.16 -0.44 -6.91
CA PRO A 67 -7.21 0.56 -7.03
C PRO A 67 -8.59 -0.09 -6.85
N VAL A 68 -9.45 0.54 -6.06
CA VAL A 68 -10.86 0.15 -5.93
C VAL A 68 -11.62 0.80 -7.07
N ILE A 69 -12.08 -0.04 -8.00
CA ILE A 69 -12.99 0.34 -9.06
C ILE A 69 -14.40 0.03 -8.58
N GLU A 70 -15.22 1.06 -8.34
CA GLU A 70 -16.65 0.89 -8.14
C GLU A 70 -17.26 0.43 -9.48
N GLY A 71 -17.51 -0.88 -9.59
CA GLY A 71 -18.28 -1.44 -10.68
C GLY A 71 -19.76 -1.10 -10.47
N GLY A 72 -20.38 -0.44 -11.44
CA GLY A 72 -21.82 -0.21 -11.49
C GLY A 72 -22.62 -1.47 -11.82
#